data_AF-A0A833VQ33-F1
#
_entry.id   AF-A0A833VQ33-F1
#
_cell.length_a   1.000
_cell.length_b   1.000
_cell.length_c   1.000
_cell.angle_alpha   90.00
_cell.angle_beta   90.00
_cell.angle_gamma   90.00
#
_symmetry.space_group_name_H-M   'P 1'
#
loop_
_entity.id
_entity.type
_entity.pdbx_description
1 polymer ?
#
loop_
_entity_poly.entity_id
_entity_poly.type
_entity_poly.pdbx_seq_one_letter_code
_entity_poly.pdbx_strand_id
1 'polypeptide(L)'
;MNYSIHLSIPIQKDSSIVVAFDEIPEDGLNSPLRLEKVANETLTSCGWDVIDCHGGVSLVAKPTAYLGKTIKIDNSEATLDGTNFREALLKSTGLCINGGSWTRLPNYCRFSFSLEQTKFDQSLDQIVQFKKMFLGD
;
A
#
# COMPACT_ATOMS: atom_id res chain seq x y z
N MET A 1 -28.15 39.54 4.29
CA MET A 1 -26.76 39.20 3.91
C MET A 1 -26.45 37.84 4.49
N ASN A 2 -26.44 36.79 3.68
CA ASN A 2 -26.02 35.45 4.08
C ASN A 2 -25.00 34.97 3.05
N TYR A 3 -23.74 34.90 3.44
CA TYR A 3 -22.69 34.31 2.60
C TYR A 3 -22.67 32.79 2.87
N SER A 4 -23.18 32.00 1.93
CA SER A 4 -22.90 30.55 1.86
C SER A 4 -21.68 30.35 0.98
N ILE A 5 -20.54 30.04 1.61
CA ILE A 5 -19.34 29.55 0.94
C ILE A 5 -19.56 28.10 0.53
N HIS A 6 -19.92 27.88 -0.73
CA HIS A 6 -19.84 26.55 -1.35
C HIS A 6 -18.37 26.25 -1.69
N LEU A 7 -17.69 25.54 -0.80
CA LEU A 7 -16.43 24.86 -1.12
C LEU A 7 -16.74 23.59 -1.89
N SER A 8 -16.83 23.71 -3.21
CA SER A 8 -16.76 22.57 -4.13
C SER A 8 -15.35 22.01 -4.09
N ILE A 9 -15.08 21.07 -3.19
CA ILE A 9 -13.85 20.28 -3.23
C ILE A 9 -13.95 19.42 -4.50
N PRO A 10 -13.04 19.54 -5.47
CA PRO A 10 -13.04 18.64 -6.61
C PRO A 10 -12.72 17.23 -6.08
N ILE A 11 -13.71 16.34 -6.12
CA ILE A 11 -13.49 14.91 -5.96
C ILE A 11 -12.63 14.49 -7.13
N GLN A 12 -11.32 14.42 -6.89
CA GLN A 12 -10.38 13.84 -7.83
C GLN A 12 -10.85 12.41 -8.07
N LYS A 13 -11.31 12.14 -9.29
CA LYS A 13 -11.91 10.88 -9.69
C LYS A 13 -10.78 9.86 -9.81
N ASP A 14 -10.26 9.39 -8.68
CA ASP A 14 -9.39 8.24 -8.61
C ASP A 14 -10.25 7.05 -9.03
N SER A 15 -10.12 6.66 -10.29
CA SER A 15 -10.64 5.38 -10.80
C SER A 15 -9.89 4.25 -10.11
N SER A 16 -10.23 3.98 -8.86
CA SER A 16 -9.85 2.76 -8.17
C SER A 16 -10.74 1.65 -8.70
N ILE A 17 -10.16 0.71 -9.45
CA ILE A 17 -10.76 -0.61 -9.61
C ILE A 17 -10.84 -1.21 -8.21
N VAL A 18 -12.07 -1.37 -7.72
CA VAL A 18 -12.36 -2.17 -6.54
C VAL A 18 -12.54 -3.60 -7.04
N VAL A 19 -11.57 -4.47 -6.74
CA VAL A 19 -11.83 -5.91 -6.79
C VAL A 19 -12.59 -6.24 -5.51
N ALA A 20 -13.92 -6.18 -5.60
CA ALA A 20 -14.79 -6.79 -4.61
C ALA A 20 -14.91 -8.27 -4.99
N PHE A 21 -14.51 -9.17 -4.09
CA PHE A 21 -14.79 -10.58 -4.25
C PHE A 21 -16.20 -10.87 -3.70
N ASP A 22 -16.99 -11.62 -4.47
CA ASP A 22 -18.33 -12.06 -4.06
C ASP A 22 -18.30 -13.17 -3.00
N GLU A 23 -17.15 -13.80 -2.77
CA GLU A 23 -16.99 -14.84 -1.74
C GLU A 23 -15.77 -14.54 -0.87
N ILE A 24 -16.03 -14.25 0.41
CA ILE A 24 -15.02 -14.28 1.46
C ILE A 24 -14.84 -15.77 1.81
N PRO A 25 -13.66 -16.39 1.59
CA PRO A 25 -13.45 -17.79 1.94
C PRO A 25 -13.68 -18.00 3.43
N GLU A 26 -14.43 -19.03 3.85
CA GLU A 26 -14.65 -19.35 5.28
C GLU A 26 -13.32 -19.60 6.02
N ASP A 27 -12.30 -20.11 5.32
CA ASP A 27 -10.95 -20.30 5.83
C ASP A 27 -10.13 -18.99 5.96
N GLY A 28 -10.62 -17.88 5.40
CA GLY A 28 -10.04 -16.53 5.54
C GLY A 28 -10.19 -15.94 6.96
N LEU A 29 -10.92 -16.65 7.84
CA LEU A 29 -11.06 -16.31 9.26
C LEU A 29 -10.04 -17.01 10.16
N ASN A 30 -9.04 -17.71 9.62
CA ASN A 30 -7.93 -18.30 10.36
C ASN A 30 -6.98 -17.21 10.89
N SER A 31 -7.54 -16.42 11.82
CA SER A 31 -6.99 -15.30 12.57
C SER A 31 -6.48 -14.13 11.70
N PRO A 32 -7.31 -13.09 11.44
CA PRO A 32 -6.85 -11.81 10.88
C PRO A 32 -5.62 -11.23 11.59
N LEU A 33 -5.49 -11.50 12.90
CA LEU A 33 -4.33 -11.16 13.72
C LEU A 33 -3.02 -11.78 13.21
N ARG A 34 -3.07 -12.94 12.55
CA ARG A 34 -1.90 -13.64 12.00
C ARG A 34 -1.42 -12.96 10.72
N LEU A 35 -2.34 -12.68 9.79
CA LEU A 35 -2.00 -12.01 8.53
C LEU A 35 -1.50 -10.58 8.80
N GLU A 36 -2.18 -9.88 9.69
CA GLU A 36 -1.79 -8.55 10.15
C GLU A 36 -0.37 -8.55 10.73
N LYS A 37 -0.09 -9.46 11.66
CA LYS A 37 1.23 -9.59 12.29
C LYS A 37 2.32 -9.85 11.26
N VAL A 38 2.13 -10.83 10.37
CA VAL A 38 3.13 -11.17 9.34
C VAL A 38 3.36 -9.98 8.40
N ALA A 39 2.29 -9.32 7.94
CA ALA A 39 2.41 -8.16 7.07
C ALA A 39 3.12 -6.98 7.77
N ASN A 40 2.83 -6.73 9.05
CA ASN A 40 3.51 -5.71 9.85
C ASN A 40 5.01 -6.00 9.96
N GLU A 41 5.39 -7.22 10.34
CA GLU A 41 6.79 -7.64 10.45
C GLU A 41 7.52 -7.52 9.10
N THR A 42 6.90 -7.97 8.01
CA THR A 42 7.48 -7.87 6.66
C THR A 42 7.65 -6.42 6.23
N LEU A 43 6.63 -5.57 6.36
CA LEU A 43 6.70 -4.18 5.95
C LEU A 43 7.74 -3.40 6.76
N THR A 44 7.75 -3.58 8.08
CA THR A 44 8.74 -2.95 8.97
C THR A 44 10.16 -3.36 8.57
N SER A 45 10.42 -4.66 8.34
CA SER A 45 11.74 -5.13 7.90
C SER A 45 12.12 -4.66 6.48
N CYS A 46 11.15 -4.25 5.67
CA CYS A 46 11.33 -3.68 4.34
C CYS A 46 11.41 -2.15 4.33
N GLY A 47 11.53 -1.50 5.49
CA GLY A 47 11.75 -0.06 5.60
C GLY A 47 10.47 0.79 5.53
N TRP A 48 9.34 0.20 5.91
CA TRP A 48 8.06 0.91 6.04
C TRP A 48 7.76 1.27 7.49
N ASP A 49 7.23 2.48 7.72
CA ASP A 49 6.63 2.85 8.99
C ASP A 49 5.17 2.38 9.01
N VAL A 50 4.92 1.26 9.69
CA VAL A 50 3.58 0.67 9.83
C VAL A 50 2.83 1.35 10.98
N ILE A 51 1.55 1.69 10.75
CA ILE A 51 0.65 2.11 11.83
C ILE A 51 0.06 0.83 12.41
N ASP A 52 0.28 0.63 13.72
CA ASP A 52 -0.31 -0.48 14.45
C ASP A 52 -1.82 -0.53 14.23
N CYS A 53 -2.29 -1.66 13.75
CA CYS A 53 -3.70 -2.00 13.71
C CYS A 53 -4.01 -3.03 14.80
N HIS A 54 -5.26 -3.05 15.25
CA HIS A 54 -5.71 -3.98 16.31
C HIS A 54 -6.90 -4.81 15.80
N GLY A 55 -6.95 -5.05 14.48
CA GLY A 55 -8.03 -5.76 13.81
C GLY A 55 -8.37 -5.20 12.42
N GLY A 56 -9.20 -5.95 11.71
CA GLY A 56 -9.62 -5.66 10.34
C GLY A 56 -8.77 -6.38 9.29
N VAL A 57 -9.13 -6.15 8.02
CA VAL A 57 -8.48 -6.76 6.85
C VAL A 57 -7.56 -5.77 6.14
N SER A 58 -7.01 -4.80 6.86
CA SER A 58 -6.16 -3.76 6.28
C SER A 58 -5.16 -3.20 7.27
N LEU A 59 -4.01 -2.75 6.74
CA LEU A 59 -3.05 -1.92 7.46
C LEU A 59 -2.67 -0.70 6.64
N VAL A 60 -2.10 0.29 7.32
CA VAL A 60 -1.63 1.53 6.72
C VAL A 60 -0.14 1.67 7.02
N ALA A 61 0.68 1.90 6.00
CA ALA A 61 2.13 2.01 6.16
C ALA A 61 2.72 3.05 5.20
N LYS A 62 3.79 3.71 5.62
CA LYS A 62 4.52 4.71 4.82
C LYS A 62 5.87 4.12 4.37
N PRO A 63 6.24 4.20 3.08
CA PRO A 63 7.49 3.65 2.56
C PRO A 63 8.69 4.56 2.89
N THR A 64 8.91 4.85 4.17
CA THR A 64 9.82 5.90 4.64
C THR A 64 11.25 5.70 4.16
N ALA A 65 11.75 4.46 4.11
CA ALA A 65 13.10 4.18 3.61
C ALA A 65 13.27 4.49 2.11
N TYR A 66 12.18 4.63 1.36
CA TYR A 66 12.20 4.85 -0.09
C TYR A 66 11.95 6.31 -0.47
N LEU A 67 11.17 7.05 0.31
CA LEU A 67 10.86 8.45 0.01
C LEU A 67 12.15 9.28 -0.06
N GLY A 68 12.31 10.05 -1.15
CA GLY A 68 13.50 10.83 -1.43
C GLY A 68 14.65 10.03 -2.07
N LYS A 69 14.54 8.70 -2.22
CA LYS A 69 15.52 7.92 -2.97
C LYS A 69 15.29 8.06 -4.46
N THR A 70 16.39 8.22 -5.19
CA THR A 70 16.39 8.17 -6.65
C THR A 70 16.62 6.73 -7.10
N ILE A 71 15.69 6.22 -7.91
CA ILE A 71 15.74 4.85 -8.44
C ILE A 71 15.66 4.87 -9.97
N LYS A 72 16.14 3.79 -10.60
CA LYS A 72 16.05 3.59 -12.04
C LYS A 72 15.02 2.51 -12.37
N ILE A 73 14.01 2.87 -13.16
CA ILE A 73 12.96 1.97 -13.66
C ILE A 73 12.88 2.17 -15.18
N ASP A 74 12.97 1.09 -15.96
CA ASP A 74 12.82 1.11 -17.42
C ASP A 74 13.63 2.22 -18.13
N ASN A 75 14.92 2.31 -17.78
CA ASN A 75 15.87 3.33 -18.26
C ASN A 75 15.55 4.78 -17.88
N SER A 76 14.49 5.01 -17.11
CA SER A 76 14.15 6.31 -16.54
C SER A 76 14.59 6.38 -15.09
N GLU A 77 15.02 7.55 -14.65
CA GLU A 77 15.43 7.83 -13.28
C GLU A 77 14.39 8.74 -12.61
N ALA A 78 13.96 8.38 -11.41
CA ALA A 78 12.97 9.15 -10.66
C ALA A 78 13.27 9.14 -9.16
N THR A 79 13.14 10.31 -8.53
CA THR A 79 13.13 10.43 -7.06
C THR A 79 11.74 10.08 -6.54
N LEU A 80 11.69 9.12 -5.62
CA LEU A 80 10.44 8.60 -5.09
C LEU A 80 9.77 9.58 -4.12
N ASP A 81 8.47 9.77 -4.30
CA ASP A 81 7.61 10.55 -3.41
C ASP A 81 6.23 9.88 -3.28
N GLY A 82 5.30 10.53 -2.56
CA GLY A 82 3.95 9.99 -2.36
C GLY A 82 3.09 9.90 -3.63
N THR A 83 3.51 10.53 -4.72
CA THR A 83 2.77 10.57 -5.99
C THR A 83 3.17 9.43 -6.93
N ASN A 84 4.46 9.09 -6.97
CA ASN A 84 5.01 8.12 -7.93
C ASN A 84 5.39 6.76 -7.31
N PHE A 85 5.48 6.63 -5.98
CA PHE A 85 5.94 5.39 -5.33
C PHE A 85 5.12 4.15 -5.72
N ARG A 86 3.80 4.29 -5.77
CA ARG A 86 2.90 3.15 -6.09
C ARG A 86 3.08 2.67 -7.52
N GLU A 87 3.31 3.59 -8.45
CA GLU A 87 3.60 3.25 -9.85
C GLU A 87 4.96 2.57 -9.96
N ALA A 88 5.97 3.05 -9.22
CA ALA A 88 7.27 2.41 -9.14
C ALA A 88 7.16 0.96 -8.61
N LEU A 89 6.45 0.74 -7.52
CA LEU A 89 6.21 -0.60 -6.96
C LEU A 89 5.53 -1.52 -7.98
N LEU A 90 4.48 -1.04 -8.64
CA LEU A 90 3.75 -1.79 -9.65
C LEU A 90 4.63 -2.16 -10.84
N LYS A 91 5.38 -1.20 -11.39
CA LYS A 91 6.26 -1.45 -12.54
C LYS A 91 7.39 -2.41 -12.21
N SER A 92 7.97 -2.31 -11.01
CA SER A 92 9.11 -3.14 -10.62
C SER A 92 8.72 -4.56 -10.20
N THR A 93 7.52 -4.77 -9.64
CA THR A 93 7.17 -6.06 -9.00
C THR A 93 5.85 -6.65 -9.46
N GLY A 94 4.99 -5.87 -10.11
CA GLY A 94 3.60 -6.24 -10.41
C GLY A 94 2.64 -6.06 -9.23
N LEU A 95 3.10 -5.58 -8.07
CA LEU A 95 2.23 -5.36 -6.89
C LEU A 95 1.53 -4.01 -6.97
N CYS A 96 0.19 -4.04 -6.92
CA CYS A 96 -0.65 -2.85 -6.83
C CYS A 96 -1.12 -2.65 -5.38
N ILE A 97 -0.97 -1.43 -4.85
CA ILE A 97 -1.43 -1.06 -3.50
C ILE A 97 -2.25 0.23 -3.54
N ASN A 98 -3.11 0.40 -2.53
CA ASN A 98 -3.94 1.60 -2.42
C ASN A 98 -3.12 2.79 -1.92
N GLY A 99 -3.37 3.97 -2.48
CA GLY A 99 -2.89 5.22 -1.89
C GLY A 99 -3.61 5.54 -0.57
N GLY A 100 -3.01 6.44 0.22
CA GLY A 100 -3.54 6.94 1.47
C GLY A 100 -4.44 8.18 1.35
N SER A 101 -4.94 8.53 0.16
CA SER A 101 -5.77 9.75 -0.02
C SER A 101 -6.99 9.76 0.92
N TRP A 102 -7.59 8.59 1.18
CA TRP A 102 -8.72 8.42 2.10
C TRP A 102 -8.31 8.36 3.58
N THR A 103 -7.03 8.10 3.92
CA THR A 103 -6.55 8.05 5.31
C THR A 103 -6.26 9.43 5.87
N ARG A 104 -6.18 10.46 5.02
CA ARG A 104 -5.71 11.82 5.35
C ARG A 104 -4.26 11.86 5.85
N LEU A 105 -3.49 10.78 5.64
CA LEU A 105 -2.08 10.71 6.00
C LEU A 105 -1.21 10.83 4.74
N PRO A 106 -0.39 11.88 4.62
CA PRO A 106 0.40 12.10 3.41
C PRO A 106 1.46 11.01 3.26
N ASN A 107 1.63 10.52 2.03
CA ASN A 107 2.61 9.50 1.64
C ASN A 107 2.40 8.11 2.25
N TYR A 108 1.30 7.87 2.96
CA TYR A 108 0.93 6.53 3.41
C TYR A 108 0.24 5.76 2.28
N CYS A 109 0.38 4.44 2.32
CA CYS A 109 -0.34 3.48 1.50
C CYS A 109 -1.21 2.58 2.39
N ARG A 110 -2.27 2.03 1.82
CA ARG A 110 -3.11 1.02 2.47
C ARG A 110 -2.93 -0.33 1.81
N PHE A 111 -2.71 -1.34 2.62
CA PHE A 111 -2.72 -2.74 2.24
C PHE A 111 -4.05 -3.35 2.68
N SER A 112 -4.67 -4.14 1.82
CA SER A 112 -5.89 -4.89 2.12
C SER A 112 -5.61 -6.37 1.95
N PHE A 113 -6.01 -7.17 2.94
CA PHE A 113 -5.67 -8.60 3.04
C PHE A 113 -6.89 -9.51 2.83
N SER A 114 -7.96 -8.99 2.23
CA SER A 114 -9.14 -9.76 1.80
C SER A 114 -8.85 -10.56 0.53
N LEU A 115 -7.87 -11.46 0.58
CA LEU A 115 -7.45 -12.30 -0.53
C LEU A 115 -7.04 -13.70 -0.04
N GLU A 116 -6.96 -14.65 -0.95
CA GLU A 116 -6.46 -15.99 -0.68
C GLU A 116 -5.03 -15.97 -0.10
N GLN A 117 -4.73 -16.92 0.79
CA GLN A 117 -3.42 -17.01 1.48
C GLN A 117 -2.24 -17.02 0.48
N THR A 118 -2.36 -17.76 -0.62
CA THR A 118 -1.31 -17.85 -1.65
C THR A 118 -1.03 -16.50 -2.31
N LYS A 119 -2.08 -15.69 -2.53
CA LYS A 119 -1.96 -14.33 -3.06
C LYS A 119 -1.38 -13.38 -2.02
N PHE A 120 -1.69 -13.59 -0.74
CA PHE A 120 -1.13 -12.80 0.35
C PHE A 120 0.38 -13.03 0.45
N ASP A 121 0.80 -14.30 0.46
CA ASP A 121 2.22 -14.67 0.50
C ASP A 121 2.97 -14.11 -0.71
N GLN A 122 2.41 -14.26 -1.93
CA GLN A 122 2.97 -13.67 -3.15
C GLN A 122 3.13 -12.13 -3.06
N SER A 123 2.15 -11.45 -2.45
CA SER A 123 2.20 -10.00 -2.28
C SER A 123 3.31 -9.57 -1.31
N LEU A 124 3.58 -10.36 -0.26
CA LEU A 124 4.69 -10.10 0.65
C LEU A 124 6.05 -10.36 -0.01
N ASP A 125 6.16 -11.40 -0.83
CA ASP A 125 7.37 -11.67 -1.62
C ASP A 125 7.70 -10.51 -2.57
N GLN A 126 6.68 -9.91 -3.20
CA GLN A 126 6.87 -8.73 -4.05
C GLN A 126 7.38 -7.51 -3.25
N ILE A 127 6.92 -7.30 -2.01
CA ILE A 127 7.46 -6.25 -1.13
C ILE A 127 8.93 -6.51 -0.79
N VAL A 128 9.27 -7.76 -0.45
CA VAL A 128 10.66 -8.16 -0.16
C VAL A 128 11.55 -8.00 -1.40
N GLN A 129 11.04 -8.34 -2.58
CA GLN A 129 11.74 -8.14 -3.85
C GLN A 129 12.02 -6.66 -4.11
N PHE A 130 11.05 -5.78 -3.86
CA PHE A 130 11.24 -4.34 -4.00
C PHE A 130 12.33 -3.80 -3.07
N LYS A 131 12.37 -4.28 -1.81
CA LYS A 131 13.46 -3.96 -0.87
C LYS A 131 14.81 -4.37 -1.46
N LYS A 132 14.95 -5.61 -1.94
CA LYS A 132 16.21 -6.10 -2.52
C LYS A 132 16.68 -5.28 -3.71
N MET A 133 15.75 -4.84 -4.56
CA MET A 133 16.08 -4.02 -5.74
C MET A 133 16.64 -2.64 -5.38
N PHE A 134 16.11 -1.99 -4.33
CA PHE A 134 16.36 -0.55 -4.11
C PHE A 134 17.01 -0.20 -2.76
N LEU A 135 17.01 -1.12 -1.79
CA LEU A 135 17.64 -0.96 -0.47
C LEU A 135 18.75 -1.98 -0.20
N GLY A 136 18.81 -3.08 -0.96
CA GLY A 136 19.73 -4.19 -0.71
C GLY A 136 19.17 -5.24 0.26
N ASP A 137 20.00 -6.24 0.58
CA ASP A 137 19.65 -7.33 1.50
C ASP A 137 19.57 -6.88 2.98
#